data_AF-A0A0C9X5J5-F1
#
_entry.id   AF-A0A0C9X5J5-F1
#
_cell.length_a   1.000
_cell.length_b   1.000
_cell.length_c   1.000
_cell.angle_alpha   90.00
_cell.angle_beta   90.00
_cell.angle_gamma   90.00
#
_symmetry.space_group_name_H-M   'P 1'
#
loop_
_entity.id
_entity.type
_entity.pdbx_description
1 polymer ?
#
loop_
_entity_poly.entity_id
_entity_poly.type
_entity_poly.pdbx_seq_one_letter_code
_entity_poly.pdbx_strand_id
1 'polypeptide(L)'
;MRSLLLEAFVASLLLATSVEAQTPAFQGELLLQTVLNNGKCLTASSNTNGAAVTLQGCTGAAAQKWTFTGTTVTVFGNKCLDVTDGNNSDGTKLQIWTCSANNANQQWQYSVWDNTLKWTNKNKCMDVTGGVQSDGNRIQVWTCSYKNPNQFWNAGYMVNALPAQSQNGQYGTNNCGTGSSQTSKCQTVWINAADDFCLWAPPTPGAIGDTEQIEVAWCTKSGRGTRTIPNGALKGVHFVKTPDYVQVTGVGDFTKINVPKGDSGGELDNRGADGRGNPIGGLVYGNSFGTGQQYHEWTSFISDGEFCFRACVGPKATSLCNHIYDVMGCYWNMPANYNAGTFENCVGDDALPMGVYGTSTWYQGTKPTPAAHPAPASSGCKTLPTVSVSPALRRRESGFERRYEDPAFPGATPAP
;
A
#
# COMPACT_ATOMS: atom_id res chain seq x y z
N MET A 1 -7.69 69.84 -14.82
CA MET A 1 -8.77 69.04 -15.45
C MET A 1 -8.34 67.58 -15.41
N ARG A 2 -9.29 66.70 -15.10
CA ARG A 2 -9.17 65.26 -14.79
C ARG A 2 -8.40 64.44 -15.83
N SER A 3 -8.02 63.22 -15.39
CA SER A 3 -7.98 61.95 -16.16
C SER A 3 -6.57 61.45 -16.52
N LEU A 4 -6.13 60.22 -16.27
CA LEU A 4 -6.58 59.09 -15.45
C LEU A 4 -5.36 58.13 -15.38
N LEU A 5 -5.10 57.54 -14.21
CA LEU A 5 -4.17 56.44 -14.03
C LEU A 5 -4.69 55.22 -14.81
N LEU A 6 -3.80 54.49 -15.49
CA LEU A 6 -4.06 53.11 -15.89
C LEU A 6 -2.86 52.28 -15.43
N GLU A 7 -2.98 51.73 -14.22
CA GLU A 7 -2.12 50.64 -13.76
C GLU A 7 -2.50 49.39 -14.56
N ALA A 8 -1.50 48.79 -15.21
CA ALA A 8 -1.67 47.51 -15.87
C ALA A 8 -1.82 46.41 -14.81
N PHE A 9 -3.06 45.97 -14.59
CA PHE A 9 -3.34 44.71 -13.90
C PHE A 9 -2.74 43.56 -14.73
N VAL A 10 -1.61 43.01 -14.29
CA VAL A 10 -1.13 41.71 -14.77
C VAL A 10 -2.01 40.67 -14.09
N ALA A 11 -3.04 40.21 -14.80
CA ALA A 11 -3.79 39.03 -14.40
C ALA A 11 -2.85 37.82 -14.56
N SER A 12 -2.32 37.32 -13.44
CA SER A 12 -1.64 36.04 -13.37
C SER A 12 -2.67 34.95 -13.72
N LEU A 13 -2.70 34.55 -14.99
CA LEU A 13 -3.41 33.37 -15.44
C LEU A 13 -2.74 32.18 -14.76
N LEU A 14 -3.38 31.63 -13.73
CA LEU A 14 -3.09 30.28 -13.24
C LEU A 14 -3.32 29.34 -14.43
N LEU A 15 -2.25 29.01 -15.14
CA LEU A 15 -2.22 27.87 -16.02
C LEU A 15 -2.59 26.66 -15.15
N ALA A 16 -3.81 26.15 -15.33
CA ALA A 16 -4.15 24.83 -14.86
C ALA A 16 -3.11 23.90 -15.49
N THR A 17 -2.14 23.45 -14.69
CA THR A 17 -1.26 22.36 -15.08
C THR A 17 -2.18 21.23 -15.51
N SER A 18 -2.11 20.86 -16.78
CA SER A 18 -2.70 19.61 -17.25
C SER A 18 -2.22 18.53 -16.29
N VAL A 19 -3.15 17.96 -15.52
CA VAL A 19 -2.88 16.74 -14.76
C VAL A 19 -2.58 15.71 -15.85
N GLU A 20 -1.30 15.44 -16.09
CA GLU A 20 -0.89 14.36 -16.99
C GLU A 20 -1.64 13.10 -16.56
N ALA A 21 -2.16 12.37 -17.53
CA ALA A 21 -2.76 11.06 -17.30
C ALA A 21 -1.77 10.22 -16.48
N GLN A 22 -2.05 10.03 -15.20
CA GLN A 22 -1.17 9.21 -14.36
C GLN A 22 -1.40 7.74 -14.73
N THR A 23 -0.31 7.02 -14.92
CA THR A 23 -0.27 5.56 -14.83
C THR A 23 0.24 5.22 -13.43
N PRO A 24 0.04 3.99 -12.92
CA PRO A 24 0.76 3.55 -11.74
C PRO A 24 2.26 3.77 -11.94
N ALA A 25 2.97 4.20 -10.90
CA ALA A 25 4.43 4.23 -10.92
C ALA A 25 5.03 2.82 -11.05
N PHE A 26 4.25 1.79 -10.67
CA PHE A 26 4.61 0.39 -10.81
C PHE A 26 4.69 -0.06 -12.27
N GLN A 27 5.67 -0.92 -12.56
CA GLN A 27 6.04 -1.34 -13.90
C GLN A 27 5.78 -2.81 -14.18
N GLY A 28 5.69 -3.15 -15.47
CA GLY A 28 5.54 -4.52 -15.94
C GLY A 28 4.12 -5.05 -15.80
N GLU A 29 4.02 -6.36 -15.59
CA GLU A 29 2.75 -7.07 -15.44
C GLU A 29 2.22 -6.91 -14.01
N LEU A 30 1.11 -6.19 -13.86
CA LEU A 30 0.47 -5.90 -12.58
C LEU A 30 -0.81 -6.70 -12.39
N LEU A 31 -1.12 -7.03 -11.14
CA LEU A 31 -2.47 -7.34 -10.72
C LEU A 31 -3.24 -6.05 -10.47
N LEU A 32 -4.51 -6.04 -10.85
CA LEU A 32 -5.49 -5.03 -10.43
C LEU A 32 -6.46 -5.66 -9.45
N GLN A 33 -6.39 -5.26 -8.18
CA GLN A 33 -7.12 -5.85 -7.07
C GLN A 33 -8.15 -4.85 -6.53
N THR A 34 -9.37 -5.29 -6.25
CA THR A 34 -10.35 -4.40 -5.59
C THR A 34 -9.96 -4.16 -4.14
N VAL A 35 -10.07 -2.93 -3.65
CA VAL A 35 -9.83 -2.63 -2.22
C VAL A 35 -10.84 -3.32 -1.30
N LEU A 36 -12.00 -3.72 -1.82
CA LEU A 36 -13.02 -4.42 -1.04
C LEU A 36 -12.54 -5.80 -0.57
N ASN A 37 -11.62 -6.41 -1.33
CA ASN A 37 -11.01 -7.70 -1.05
C ASN A 37 -9.76 -7.89 -1.93
N ASN A 38 -8.58 -7.69 -1.33
CA ASN A 38 -7.30 -7.81 -2.04
C ASN A 38 -7.00 -9.25 -2.51
N GLY A 39 -7.79 -10.26 -2.13
CA GLY A 39 -7.72 -11.61 -2.70
C GLY A 39 -8.38 -11.74 -4.08
N LYS A 40 -9.01 -10.68 -4.60
CA LYS A 40 -9.76 -10.67 -5.86
C LYS A 40 -9.09 -9.78 -6.90
N CYS A 41 -8.93 -10.33 -8.11
CA CYS A 41 -8.20 -9.73 -9.23
C CYS A 41 -9.09 -9.53 -10.45
N LEU A 42 -8.86 -8.42 -11.15
CA LEU A 42 -9.40 -8.14 -12.49
C LEU A 42 -8.91 -9.21 -13.46
N THR A 43 -9.85 -9.89 -14.12
CA THR A 43 -9.55 -11.08 -14.93
C THR A 43 -10.30 -11.04 -16.26
N ALA A 44 -9.56 -11.17 -17.35
CA ALA A 44 -10.14 -11.43 -18.67
C ALA A 44 -10.56 -12.91 -18.79
N SER A 45 -11.83 -13.15 -19.14
CA SER A 45 -12.38 -14.53 -19.21
C SER A 45 -11.76 -15.41 -20.31
N SER A 46 -11.20 -14.82 -21.37
CA SER A 46 -10.45 -15.50 -22.42
C SER A 46 -9.59 -14.48 -23.21
N ASN A 47 -8.79 -14.94 -24.17
CA ASN A 47 -8.02 -14.09 -25.10
C ASN A 47 -8.76 -13.83 -26.44
N THR A 48 -10.09 -13.71 -26.40
CA THR A 48 -10.89 -13.38 -27.59
C THR A 48 -11.44 -11.96 -27.48
N ASN A 49 -11.65 -11.29 -28.60
CA ASN A 49 -12.35 -10.00 -28.60
C ASN A 49 -13.76 -10.15 -28.03
N GLY A 50 -14.17 -9.20 -27.19
CA GLY A 50 -15.46 -9.23 -26.49
C GLY A 50 -15.47 -10.12 -25.24
N ALA A 51 -14.34 -10.75 -24.89
CA ALA A 51 -14.28 -11.53 -23.66
C ALA A 51 -14.56 -10.63 -22.45
N ALA A 52 -15.40 -11.13 -21.54
CA ALA A 52 -15.80 -10.39 -20.35
C ALA A 52 -14.60 -10.13 -19.44
N VAL A 53 -14.59 -8.94 -18.84
CA VAL A 53 -13.73 -8.63 -17.70
C VAL A 53 -14.52 -8.86 -16.42
N THR A 54 -13.96 -9.70 -15.55
CA THR A 54 -14.62 -10.22 -14.34
C THR A 54 -13.72 -10.10 -13.12
N LEU A 55 -14.32 -10.19 -11.95
CA LEU A 55 -13.62 -10.40 -10.70
C LEU A 55 -13.42 -11.90 -10.45
N GLN A 56 -12.20 -12.32 -10.11
CA GLN A 56 -11.86 -13.70 -9.77
C GLN A 56 -10.85 -13.75 -8.62
N GLY A 57 -10.71 -14.89 -7.94
CA GLY A 57 -9.56 -15.12 -7.04
C GLY A 57 -8.22 -14.86 -7.74
N CYS A 58 -7.28 -14.21 -7.05
CA CYS A 58 -5.95 -13.96 -7.59
C CYS A 58 -5.13 -15.26 -7.72
N THR A 59 -4.73 -15.60 -8.93
CA THR A 59 -3.96 -16.81 -9.30
C THR A 59 -2.64 -16.50 -9.98
N GLY A 60 -2.46 -15.27 -10.48
CA GLY A 60 -1.30 -14.87 -11.28
C GLY A 60 -1.30 -15.41 -12.71
N ALA A 61 -2.42 -15.98 -13.17
CA ALA A 61 -2.59 -16.40 -14.54
C ALA A 61 -2.44 -15.22 -15.52
N ALA A 62 -2.02 -15.47 -16.76
CA ALA A 62 -1.84 -14.43 -17.78
C ALA A 62 -3.09 -13.54 -18.00
N ALA A 63 -4.28 -14.09 -17.74
CA ALA A 63 -5.56 -13.38 -17.79
C ALA A 63 -5.75 -12.30 -16.72
N GLN A 64 -4.89 -12.28 -15.70
CA GLN A 64 -4.93 -11.34 -14.56
C GLN A 64 -3.77 -10.35 -14.58
N LYS A 65 -2.90 -10.45 -15.59
CA LYS A 65 -1.68 -9.66 -15.70
C LYS A 65 -1.91 -8.52 -16.66
N TRP A 66 -1.96 -7.31 -16.10
CA TRP A 66 -2.27 -6.09 -16.80
C TRP A 66 -1.05 -5.18 -16.89
N THR A 67 -0.79 -4.63 -18.06
CA THR A 67 0.33 -3.71 -18.30
C THR A 67 -0.22 -2.35 -18.71
N PHE A 68 0.23 -1.29 -18.03
CA PHE A 68 -0.10 0.08 -18.38
C PHE A 68 0.89 0.59 -19.44
N THR A 69 0.38 1.14 -20.53
CA THR A 69 1.20 1.71 -21.61
C THR A 69 0.55 2.99 -22.11
N GLY A 70 1.10 4.13 -21.69
CA GLY A 70 0.43 5.42 -21.84
C GLY A 70 -0.97 5.37 -21.21
N THR A 71 -1.98 5.72 -21.99
CA THR A 71 -3.39 5.68 -21.57
C THR A 71 -4.07 4.32 -21.81
N THR A 72 -3.34 3.27 -22.19
CA THR A 72 -3.94 1.94 -22.41
C THR A 72 -3.59 0.97 -21.29
N VAL A 73 -4.55 0.09 -20.95
CA VAL A 73 -4.36 -1.01 -19.98
C VAL A 73 -4.50 -2.31 -20.74
N THR A 74 -3.40 -3.04 -20.88
CA THR A 74 -3.28 -4.18 -21.79
C THR A 74 -3.22 -5.50 -21.05
N VAL A 75 -3.70 -6.57 -21.68
CA VAL A 75 -3.65 -7.97 -21.22
C VAL A 75 -3.34 -8.87 -22.42
N PHE A 76 -2.67 -10.00 -22.19
CA PHE A 76 -2.20 -10.91 -23.26
C PHE A 76 -1.31 -10.23 -24.32
N GLY A 77 -0.72 -9.08 -24.01
CA GLY A 77 0.19 -8.31 -24.87
C GLY A 77 -0.46 -7.53 -26.01
N ASN A 78 -1.68 -7.84 -26.44
CA ASN A 78 -2.34 -7.14 -27.56
C ASN A 78 -3.85 -6.89 -27.37
N LYS A 79 -4.40 -7.18 -26.19
CA LYS A 79 -5.79 -6.86 -25.84
C LYS A 79 -5.80 -5.71 -24.86
N CYS A 80 -6.77 -4.83 -24.99
CA CYS A 80 -6.93 -3.63 -24.18
C CYS A 80 -8.22 -3.72 -23.38
N LEU A 81 -8.20 -3.19 -22.15
CA LEU A 81 -9.38 -2.94 -21.34
C LEU A 81 -10.31 -1.98 -22.08
N ASP A 82 -11.52 -2.41 -22.36
CA ASP A 82 -12.42 -1.77 -23.33
C ASP A 82 -13.81 -1.59 -22.73
N VAL A 83 -14.36 -0.38 -22.86
CA VAL A 83 -15.77 -0.11 -22.56
C VAL A 83 -16.61 -0.59 -23.73
N THR A 84 -17.45 -1.61 -23.52
CA THR A 84 -18.24 -2.24 -24.58
C THR A 84 -19.02 -1.20 -25.38
N ASP A 85 -18.82 -1.23 -26.70
CA ASP A 85 -19.41 -0.35 -27.72
C ASP A 85 -19.19 1.16 -27.47
N GLY A 86 -18.31 1.54 -26.54
CA GLY A 86 -18.11 2.94 -26.15
C GLY A 86 -19.32 3.57 -25.49
N ASN A 87 -20.20 2.76 -24.89
CA ASN A 87 -21.43 3.26 -24.28
C ASN A 87 -21.16 3.93 -22.93
N ASN A 88 -21.45 5.24 -22.84
CA ASN A 88 -21.24 6.06 -21.63
C ASN A 88 -22.37 6.00 -20.60
N SER A 89 -23.19 4.95 -20.63
CA SER A 89 -24.20 4.69 -19.60
C SER A 89 -23.57 4.07 -18.35
N ASP A 90 -24.12 4.40 -17.19
CA ASP A 90 -23.80 3.66 -15.96
C ASP A 90 -24.21 2.20 -16.10
N GLY A 91 -23.31 1.30 -15.71
CA GLY A 91 -23.52 -0.13 -15.80
C GLY A 91 -23.07 -0.77 -17.11
N THR A 92 -22.59 -0.01 -18.09
CA THR A 92 -21.93 -0.57 -19.29
C THR A 92 -20.80 -1.49 -18.83
N LYS A 93 -20.81 -2.75 -19.31
CA LYS A 93 -19.83 -3.75 -18.91
C LYS A 93 -18.49 -3.53 -19.61
N LEU A 94 -17.43 -3.93 -18.93
CA LEU A 94 -16.10 -4.00 -19.52
C LEU A 94 -15.89 -5.32 -20.25
N GLN A 95 -15.07 -5.24 -21.27
CA GLN A 95 -14.57 -6.35 -22.06
C GLN A 95 -13.09 -6.13 -22.37
N ILE A 96 -12.49 -7.10 -23.04
CA ILE A 96 -11.22 -6.87 -23.73
C ILE A 96 -11.45 -6.83 -25.24
N TRP A 97 -10.64 -6.06 -25.94
CA TRP A 97 -10.64 -5.99 -27.39
C TRP A 97 -9.23 -5.79 -27.92
N THR A 98 -8.96 -6.16 -29.18
CA THR A 98 -7.69 -5.85 -29.82
C THR A 98 -7.37 -4.37 -29.64
N CYS A 99 -6.17 -4.08 -29.15
CA CYS A 99 -5.73 -2.72 -28.94
C CYS A 99 -5.71 -1.95 -30.26
N SER A 100 -6.25 -0.74 -30.24
CA SER A 100 -6.23 0.17 -31.38
C SER A 100 -5.78 1.55 -30.92
N ALA A 101 -4.82 2.14 -31.63
CA ALA A 101 -4.31 3.45 -31.31
C ALA A 101 -5.44 4.49 -31.32
N ASN A 102 -5.47 5.35 -30.29
CA ASN A 102 -6.46 6.43 -30.12
C ASN A 102 -7.93 5.97 -30.06
N ASN A 103 -8.21 4.68 -29.86
CA ASN A 103 -9.57 4.22 -29.61
C ASN A 103 -10.04 4.74 -28.25
N ALA A 104 -10.99 5.68 -28.25
CA ALA A 104 -11.51 6.33 -27.06
C ALA A 104 -12.05 5.35 -26.00
N ASN A 105 -12.55 4.17 -26.40
CA ASN A 105 -13.11 3.16 -25.51
C ASN A 105 -12.04 2.43 -24.67
N GLN A 106 -10.77 2.59 -25.05
CA GLN A 106 -9.62 1.88 -24.48
C GLN A 106 -8.65 2.83 -23.74
N GLN A 107 -9.07 4.08 -23.50
CA GLN A 107 -8.23 5.10 -22.87
C GLN A 107 -8.60 5.25 -21.39
N TRP A 108 -7.65 4.96 -20.52
CA TRP A 108 -7.80 4.97 -19.07
C TRP A 108 -6.74 5.85 -18.42
N GLN A 109 -7.08 6.43 -17.27
CA GLN A 109 -6.17 7.17 -16.40
C GLN A 109 -6.21 6.54 -15.02
N TYR A 110 -5.07 6.12 -14.50
CA TYR A 110 -4.94 5.61 -13.14
C TYR A 110 -4.51 6.74 -12.22
N SER A 111 -5.37 7.12 -11.28
CA SER A 111 -4.99 8.10 -10.27
C SER A 111 -4.41 7.37 -9.06
N VAL A 112 -3.12 7.61 -8.79
CA VAL A 112 -2.43 7.05 -7.62
C VAL A 112 -2.98 7.63 -6.32
N TRP A 113 -3.57 8.84 -6.34
CA TRP A 113 -4.05 9.52 -5.13
C TRP A 113 -5.38 8.98 -4.59
N ASP A 114 -6.25 8.51 -5.48
CA ASP A 114 -7.58 7.99 -5.13
C ASP A 114 -7.78 6.52 -5.54
N ASN A 115 -6.74 5.87 -6.07
CA ASN A 115 -6.74 4.49 -6.56
C ASN A 115 -7.84 4.18 -7.60
N THR A 116 -8.23 5.15 -8.41
CA THR A 116 -9.27 4.94 -9.44
C THR A 116 -8.69 4.73 -10.83
N LEU A 117 -9.31 3.84 -11.63
CA LEU A 117 -9.14 3.81 -13.09
C LEU A 117 -10.30 4.58 -13.74
N LYS A 118 -10.01 5.79 -14.24
CA LYS A 118 -10.97 6.68 -14.91
C LYS A 118 -10.95 6.46 -16.41
N TRP A 119 -12.12 6.28 -17.03
CA TRP A 119 -12.27 6.30 -18.48
C TRP A 119 -12.08 7.74 -18.98
N THR A 120 -11.05 7.94 -19.82
CA THR A 120 -10.52 9.25 -20.19
C THR A 120 -11.62 10.17 -20.74
N ASN A 121 -11.79 11.34 -20.12
CA ASN A 121 -12.75 12.39 -20.50
C ASN A 121 -14.24 11.96 -20.49
N LYS A 122 -14.61 10.92 -19.73
CA LYS A 122 -16.00 10.43 -19.66
C LYS A 122 -16.67 10.54 -18.30
N ASN A 123 -15.93 10.94 -17.26
CA ASN A 123 -16.39 10.95 -15.86
C ASN A 123 -16.93 9.59 -15.39
N LYS A 124 -16.31 8.51 -15.87
CA LYS A 124 -16.63 7.14 -15.48
C LYS A 124 -15.40 6.46 -14.90
N CYS A 125 -15.62 5.64 -13.89
CA CYS A 125 -14.59 4.89 -13.19
C CYS A 125 -14.88 3.39 -13.35
N MET A 126 -13.82 2.58 -13.41
CA MET A 126 -13.93 1.13 -13.33
C MET A 126 -14.54 0.74 -11.98
N ASP A 127 -15.61 -0.03 -12.00
CA ASP A 127 -16.48 -0.27 -10.86
C ASP A 127 -16.79 -1.77 -10.71
N VAL A 128 -16.61 -2.28 -9.48
CA VAL A 128 -17.11 -3.60 -9.10
C VAL A 128 -18.64 -3.54 -9.07
N THR A 129 -19.30 -4.19 -10.03
CA THR A 129 -20.76 -4.16 -10.16
C THR A 129 -21.44 -4.50 -8.83
N GLY A 130 -22.16 -3.53 -8.28
CA GLY A 130 -22.90 -3.66 -7.02
C GLY A 130 -22.04 -3.96 -5.79
N GLY A 131 -20.72 -3.79 -5.88
CA GLY A 131 -19.77 -4.18 -4.82
C GLY A 131 -19.68 -5.70 -4.60
N VAL A 132 -20.23 -6.51 -5.50
CA VAL A 132 -20.31 -7.97 -5.34
C VAL A 132 -18.93 -8.61 -5.54
N GLN A 133 -18.44 -9.34 -4.54
CA GLN A 133 -17.09 -9.95 -4.52
C GLN A 133 -17.04 -11.41 -5.00
N SER A 134 -18.18 -11.99 -5.41
CA SER A 134 -18.22 -13.36 -5.91
C SER A 134 -17.44 -13.49 -7.22
N ASP A 135 -16.81 -14.64 -7.41
CA ASP A 135 -16.15 -14.97 -8.68
C ASP A 135 -17.13 -14.89 -9.84
N GLY A 136 -16.65 -14.36 -10.98
CA GLY A 136 -17.46 -14.16 -12.18
C GLY A 136 -18.25 -12.84 -12.22
N ASN A 137 -18.25 -12.04 -11.16
CA ASN A 137 -18.91 -10.72 -11.21
C ASN A 137 -18.30 -9.86 -12.33
N ARG A 138 -19.12 -9.43 -13.30
CA ARG A 138 -18.64 -8.63 -14.43
C ARG A 138 -18.34 -7.21 -13.96
N ILE A 139 -17.21 -6.66 -14.41
CA ILE A 139 -16.84 -5.28 -14.11
C ILE A 139 -17.58 -4.33 -15.05
N GLN A 140 -17.90 -3.15 -14.56
CA GLN A 140 -18.62 -2.12 -15.29
C GLN A 140 -17.91 -0.77 -15.21
N VAL A 141 -18.40 0.18 -15.98
CA VAL A 141 -18.16 1.59 -15.72
C VAL A 141 -19.32 2.18 -14.93
N TRP A 142 -18.99 3.09 -14.03
CA TRP A 142 -19.97 3.86 -13.27
C TRP A 142 -19.48 5.29 -13.06
N THR A 143 -20.39 6.25 -12.88
CA THR A 143 -20.06 7.64 -12.58
C THR A 143 -19.08 7.72 -11.41
N CYS A 144 -17.96 8.42 -11.61
CA CYS A 144 -16.89 8.49 -10.61
C CYS A 144 -17.38 9.12 -9.30
N SER A 145 -17.03 8.50 -8.17
CA SER A 145 -17.31 9.00 -6.83
C SER A 145 -16.19 8.61 -5.86
N TYR A 146 -15.56 9.59 -5.24
CA TYR A 146 -14.52 9.41 -4.22
C TYR A 146 -15.03 8.84 -2.89
N LYS A 147 -16.34 8.57 -2.79
CA LYS A 147 -16.96 7.90 -1.63
C LYS A 147 -17.37 6.46 -1.93
N ASN A 148 -17.17 6.00 -3.17
CA ASN A 148 -17.58 4.67 -3.61
C ASN A 148 -16.37 3.72 -3.66
N PRO A 149 -16.17 2.85 -2.66
CA PRO A 149 -15.01 1.95 -2.63
C PRO A 149 -15.06 0.87 -3.72
N ASN A 150 -16.18 0.67 -4.41
CA ASN A 150 -16.27 -0.22 -5.57
C ASN A 150 -15.38 0.25 -6.73
N GLN A 151 -14.96 1.52 -6.70
CA GLN A 151 -14.16 2.17 -7.76
C GLN A 151 -12.67 2.26 -7.44
N PHE A 152 -12.26 1.75 -6.28
CA PHE A 152 -10.86 1.78 -5.87
C PHE A 152 -10.19 0.44 -6.17
N TRP A 153 -9.05 0.52 -6.82
CA TRP A 153 -8.28 -0.59 -7.36
C TRP A 153 -6.82 -0.42 -7.02
N ASN A 154 -6.28 -1.39 -6.30
CA ASN A 154 -4.86 -1.48 -6.03
C ASN A 154 -4.14 -2.08 -7.25
N ALA A 155 -2.99 -1.51 -7.60
CA ALA A 155 -2.09 -2.05 -8.61
C ALA A 155 -0.82 -2.60 -7.93
N GLY A 156 -0.45 -3.86 -8.20
CA GLY A 156 0.79 -4.43 -7.67
C GLY A 156 1.06 -5.85 -8.14
N TYR A 157 1.67 -6.67 -7.30
CA TYR A 157 2.27 -7.94 -7.69
C TYR A 157 1.84 -9.10 -6.80
N MET A 158 1.96 -10.33 -7.30
CA MET A 158 1.96 -11.49 -6.41
C MET A 158 3.34 -11.69 -5.81
N VAL A 159 3.37 -12.06 -4.53
CA VAL A 159 4.61 -12.31 -3.77
C VAL A 159 5.55 -13.35 -4.40
N ASN A 160 5.01 -14.26 -5.21
CA ASN A 160 5.77 -15.32 -5.89
C ASN A 160 6.20 -14.94 -7.32
N ALA A 161 5.89 -13.72 -7.77
CA ALA A 161 6.17 -13.21 -9.10
C ALA A 161 6.63 -11.74 -9.05
N LEU A 162 7.52 -11.43 -8.11
CA LEU A 162 8.05 -10.08 -7.93
C LEU A 162 9.03 -9.74 -9.06
N PRO A 163 8.96 -8.53 -9.64
CA PRO A 163 9.99 -8.05 -10.55
C PRO A 163 11.28 -7.77 -9.79
N ALA A 164 12.40 -7.64 -10.50
CA ALA A 164 13.62 -7.12 -9.89
C ALA A 164 13.41 -5.68 -9.41
N GLN A 165 12.84 -4.81 -10.23
CA GLN A 165 12.46 -3.45 -9.87
C GLN A 165 10.99 -3.23 -10.19
N SER A 166 10.26 -2.62 -9.26
CA SER A 166 8.86 -2.26 -9.45
C SER A 166 8.69 -0.83 -9.96
N GLN A 167 9.65 0.06 -9.73
CA GLN A 167 9.58 1.47 -10.16
C GLN A 167 10.90 1.93 -10.80
N ASN A 168 10.80 2.89 -11.72
CA ASN A 168 11.98 3.59 -12.25
C ASN A 168 12.73 4.33 -11.13
N GLY A 169 14.05 4.17 -11.08
CA GLY A 169 14.89 4.82 -10.06
C GLY A 169 15.02 4.02 -8.76
N GLN A 170 14.43 2.84 -8.68
CA GLN A 170 14.57 1.95 -7.53
C GLN A 170 16.04 1.56 -7.29
N TYR A 171 16.56 1.79 -6.07
CA TYR A 171 17.96 1.52 -5.70
C TYR A 171 18.32 0.03 -5.69
N GLY A 172 17.42 -0.78 -5.15
CA GLY A 172 17.62 -2.18 -4.83
C GLY A 172 16.81 -3.12 -5.70
N THR A 173 16.39 -4.25 -5.11
CA THR A 173 15.61 -5.28 -5.80
C THR A 173 14.43 -5.78 -4.94
N ASN A 174 13.31 -6.11 -5.57
CA ASN A 174 12.19 -6.81 -4.95
C ASN A 174 12.28 -8.33 -5.10
N ASN A 175 13.09 -8.83 -6.04
CA ASN A 175 13.42 -10.25 -6.12
C ASN A 175 14.56 -10.59 -5.15
N CYS A 176 14.24 -10.60 -3.86
CA CYS A 176 15.23 -10.66 -2.79
C CYS A 176 15.89 -12.04 -2.60
N GLY A 177 15.31 -13.10 -3.17
CA GLY A 177 15.72 -14.47 -2.86
C GLY A 177 15.51 -14.81 -1.38
N THR A 178 16.26 -15.78 -0.86
CA THR A 178 16.11 -16.25 0.53
C THR A 178 17.35 -16.01 1.40
N GLY A 179 18.51 -15.69 0.83
CA GLY A 179 19.75 -15.53 1.57
C GLY A 179 19.82 -14.18 2.29
N SER A 180 19.85 -14.18 3.63
CA SER A 180 20.04 -12.94 4.38
C SER A 180 21.51 -12.52 4.41
N SER A 181 21.76 -11.23 4.17
CA SER A 181 23.09 -10.61 4.21
C SER A 181 22.97 -9.17 4.67
N GLN A 182 23.94 -8.68 5.44
CA GLN A 182 24.02 -7.28 5.87
C GLN A 182 24.33 -6.31 4.72
N THR A 183 24.70 -6.83 3.54
CA THR A 183 24.87 -6.04 2.31
C THR A 183 23.69 -6.17 1.34
N SER A 184 22.61 -6.86 1.75
CA SER A 184 21.43 -7.02 0.90
C SER A 184 20.86 -5.66 0.49
N LYS A 185 20.40 -5.59 -0.76
CA LYS A 185 19.65 -4.48 -1.34
C LYS A 185 18.16 -4.82 -1.51
N CYS A 186 17.65 -5.79 -0.76
CA CYS A 186 16.23 -6.13 -0.81
C CYS A 186 15.38 -4.93 -0.44
N GLN A 187 14.38 -4.62 -1.27
CA GLN A 187 13.39 -3.57 -1.05
C GLN A 187 11.97 -4.14 -0.94
N THR A 188 11.85 -5.28 -0.27
CA THR A 188 10.56 -5.88 0.08
C THR A 188 10.54 -6.22 1.56
N VAL A 189 9.60 -5.61 2.29
CA VAL A 189 9.40 -5.81 3.73
C VAL A 189 8.19 -6.67 4.01
N TRP A 190 8.18 -7.26 5.20
CA TRP A 190 7.09 -8.09 5.69
C TRP A 190 6.62 -7.61 7.06
N ILE A 191 5.32 -7.68 7.33
CA ILE A 191 4.74 -7.39 8.65
C ILE A 191 3.72 -8.47 8.99
N ASN A 192 4.06 -9.32 9.96
CA ASN A 192 3.22 -10.44 10.40
C ASN A 192 3.01 -10.51 11.91
N ALA A 193 4.03 -10.14 12.70
CA ALA A 193 4.04 -10.25 14.15
C ALA A 193 5.18 -9.40 14.76
N ALA A 194 5.18 -9.23 16.07
CA ALA A 194 6.25 -8.56 16.83
C ALA A 194 7.62 -9.24 16.68
N ASP A 195 7.68 -10.53 16.33
CA ASP A 195 8.93 -11.23 16.03
C ASP A 195 9.11 -11.57 14.54
N ASP A 196 8.17 -11.19 13.68
CA ASP A 196 8.21 -11.37 12.22
C ASP A 196 7.76 -10.10 11.50
N PHE A 197 8.66 -9.13 11.46
CA PHE A 197 8.47 -7.90 10.71
C PHE A 197 9.81 -7.40 10.14
N CYS A 198 9.72 -6.38 9.29
CA CYS A 198 10.88 -5.64 8.81
C CYS A 198 10.67 -4.15 8.94
N LEU A 199 11.78 -3.41 8.96
CA LEU A 199 11.85 -1.97 8.89
C LEU A 199 12.60 -1.54 7.63
N TRP A 200 12.25 -0.37 7.13
CA TRP A 200 13.07 0.37 6.19
C TRP A 200 14.17 1.10 6.94
N ALA A 201 15.42 0.94 6.53
CA ALA A 201 16.53 1.72 7.07
C ALA A 201 17.73 1.78 6.09
N PRO A 202 18.65 2.74 6.29
CA PRO A 202 19.55 3.15 5.21
C PRO A 202 20.49 2.03 4.75
N PRO A 203 20.79 1.93 3.44
CA PRO A 203 21.73 0.92 2.95
C PRO A 203 23.15 1.14 3.48
N THR A 204 23.50 2.38 3.82
CA THR A 204 24.72 2.84 4.49
C THR A 204 24.36 3.92 5.50
N PRO A 205 25.16 4.16 6.55
CA PRO A 205 24.88 5.20 7.53
C PRO A 205 24.53 6.55 6.89
N GLY A 206 23.36 7.10 7.18
CA GLY A 206 22.83 8.33 6.59
C GLY A 206 21.49 8.71 7.20
N ALA A 207 21.17 10.01 7.24
CA ALA A 207 19.92 10.47 7.84
C ALA A 207 18.71 9.98 7.02
N ILE A 208 17.60 9.66 7.69
CA ILE A 208 16.40 9.14 7.03
C ILE A 208 15.89 10.12 5.97
N GLY A 209 15.79 11.41 6.31
CA GLY A 209 15.37 12.44 5.35
C GLY A 209 16.28 12.59 4.13
N ASP A 210 17.55 12.16 4.21
CA ASP A 210 18.49 12.18 3.08
C ASP A 210 18.47 10.87 2.27
N THR A 211 17.98 9.78 2.86
CA THR A 211 18.09 8.42 2.30
C THR A 211 16.75 7.73 2.02
N GLU A 212 15.63 8.43 2.28
CA GLU A 212 14.25 7.93 2.17
C GLU A 212 13.93 7.21 0.86
N GLN A 213 14.54 7.61 -0.26
CA GLN A 213 14.30 7.02 -1.58
C GLN A 213 15.01 5.67 -1.79
N ILE A 214 16.05 5.39 -1.01
CA ILE A 214 16.99 4.29 -1.24
C ILE A 214 17.05 3.28 -0.08
N GLU A 215 16.15 3.41 0.89
CA GLU A 215 16.02 2.52 2.04
C GLU A 215 15.94 1.04 1.63
N VAL A 216 16.47 0.16 2.49
CA VAL A 216 16.46 -1.29 2.28
C VAL A 216 15.81 -2.01 3.45
N ALA A 217 15.34 -3.23 3.22
CA ALA A 217 14.62 -4.01 4.21
C ALA A 217 15.56 -4.66 5.25
N TRP A 218 15.29 -4.39 6.52
CA TRP A 218 15.89 -5.00 7.70
C TRP A 218 14.85 -5.80 8.46
N CYS A 219 14.99 -7.12 8.52
CA CYS A 219 13.96 -7.98 9.09
C CYS A 219 14.39 -8.64 10.41
N THR A 220 13.43 -8.89 11.29
CA THR A 220 13.63 -9.77 12.45
C THR A 220 13.82 -11.22 12.04
N LYS A 221 13.34 -11.61 10.85
CA LYS A 221 13.55 -12.94 10.28
C LYS A 221 14.68 -12.97 9.25
N SER A 222 15.54 -13.98 9.32
CA SER A 222 16.39 -14.36 8.18
C SER A 222 15.58 -15.20 7.17
N GLY A 223 16.12 -15.49 5.99
CA GLY A 223 15.41 -16.33 5.00
C GLY A 223 14.54 -15.55 4.01
N ARG A 224 14.47 -14.22 4.14
CA ARG A 224 13.69 -13.31 3.28
C ARG A 224 14.54 -12.62 2.20
N GLY A 225 15.84 -12.94 2.10
CA GLY A 225 16.74 -12.23 1.20
C GLY A 225 17.18 -10.85 1.71
N THR A 226 16.74 -10.47 2.90
CA THR A 226 16.87 -9.13 3.50
C THR A 226 18.09 -9.02 4.40
N ARG A 227 18.37 -7.81 4.88
CA ARG A 227 19.23 -7.63 6.06
C ARG A 227 18.49 -8.15 7.28
N THR A 228 19.25 -8.48 8.33
CA THR A 228 18.65 -8.86 9.63
C THR A 228 18.90 -7.77 10.65
N ILE A 229 17.87 -7.42 11.42
CA ILE A 229 17.99 -6.46 12.52
C ILE A 229 18.91 -7.06 13.59
N PRO A 230 20.05 -6.43 13.95
CA PRO A 230 20.97 -7.00 14.93
C PRO A 230 20.32 -7.24 16.29
N ASN A 231 20.69 -8.34 16.94
CA ASN A 231 20.18 -8.65 18.27
C ASN A 231 20.47 -7.51 19.26
N GLY A 232 19.45 -7.17 20.05
CA GLY A 232 19.52 -6.06 21.01
C GLY A 232 19.47 -4.66 20.39
N ALA A 233 19.17 -4.51 19.09
CA ALA A 233 18.72 -3.24 18.52
C ALA A 233 17.30 -2.89 19.00
N LEU A 234 16.37 -3.85 18.96
CA LEU A 234 15.01 -3.67 19.48
C LEU A 234 15.01 -3.73 21.01
N LYS A 235 14.37 -2.74 21.65
CA LYS A 235 14.23 -2.62 23.11
C LYS A 235 12.79 -2.72 23.58
N GLY A 236 11.83 -2.48 22.70
CA GLY A 236 10.41 -2.80 22.88
C GLY A 236 9.74 -2.90 21.52
N VAL A 237 8.76 -3.81 21.38
CA VAL A 237 7.97 -4.02 20.18
C VAL A 237 6.53 -4.32 20.55
N HIS A 238 5.61 -3.52 20.06
CA HIS A 238 4.19 -3.78 20.14
C HIS A 238 3.64 -4.01 18.73
N PHE A 239 3.12 -5.20 18.49
CA PHE A 239 2.40 -5.52 17.27
C PHE A 239 0.91 -5.60 17.55
N VAL A 240 0.10 -5.00 16.68
CA VAL A 240 -1.36 -5.12 16.72
C VAL A 240 -1.90 -5.45 15.32
N LYS A 241 -2.84 -6.40 15.28
CA LYS A 241 -3.70 -6.65 14.12
C LYS A 241 -5.10 -6.12 14.42
N THR A 242 -5.62 -5.27 13.55
CA THR A 242 -6.98 -4.75 13.58
C THR A 242 -7.79 -5.31 12.40
N PRO A 243 -9.08 -4.97 12.26
CA PRO A 243 -9.85 -5.29 11.07
C PRO A 243 -9.24 -4.73 9.77
N ASP A 244 -8.75 -3.49 9.78
CA ASP A 244 -8.33 -2.77 8.58
C ASP A 244 -6.80 -2.52 8.48
N TYR A 245 -5.99 -2.84 9.48
CA TYR A 245 -4.52 -2.74 9.37
C TYR A 245 -3.73 -3.67 10.30
N VAL A 246 -2.45 -3.83 9.98
CA VAL A 246 -1.43 -4.28 10.94
C VAL A 246 -0.52 -3.10 11.28
N GLN A 247 -0.08 -3.05 12.53
CA GLN A 247 0.84 -2.02 13.00
C GLN A 247 1.89 -2.63 13.90
N VAL A 248 3.14 -2.23 13.72
CA VAL A 248 4.25 -2.52 14.64
C VAL A 248 4.87 -1.20 15.10
N THR A 249 4.99 -1.02 16.41
CA THR A 249 5.58 0.16 17.04
C THR A 249 6.64 -0.26 18.04
N GLY A 250 7.60 0.61 18.34
CA GLY A 250 8.59 0.27 19.34
C GLY A 250 9.72 1.26 19.48
N VAL A 251 10.65 0.89 20.36
CA VAL A 251 11.84 1.67 20.71
C VAL A 251 13.09 0.80 20.60
N GLY A 252 14.22 1.42 20.31
CA GLY A 252 15.44 0.71 19.96
C GLY A 252 16.72 1.54 19.97
N ASP A 253 17.78 0.91 19.47
CA ASP A 253 19.04 1.53 19.09
C ASP A 253 19.23 1.28 17.59
N PHE A 254 18.71 2.20 16.77
CA PHE A 254 18.69 2.07 15.32
C PHE A 254 19.96 2.57 14.64
N THR A 255 20.94 3.02 15.42
CA THR A 255 22.33 3.16 14.96
C THR A 255 22.92 1.83 14.49
N LYS A 256 22.38 0.71 14.98
CA LYS A 256 22.71 -0.65 14.54
C LYS A 256 22.16 -1.03 13.17
N ILE A 257 21.23 -0.24 12.61
CA ILE A 257 20.68 -0.43 11.26
C ILE A 257 20.88 0.81 10.39
N ASN A 258 21.99 1.52 10.61
CA ASN A 258 22.47 2.66 9.84
C ASN A 258 21.75 4.00 10.03
N VAL A 259 20.86 4.14 11.03
CA VAL A 259 20.30 5.46 11.37
C VAL A 259 21.27 6.24 12.26
N PRO A 260 21.74 7.44 11.88
CA PRO A 260 22.69 8.21 12.67
C PRO A 260 22.13 8.57 14.04
N LYS A 261 23.00 8.56 15.06
CA LYS A 261 22.61 9.04 16.40
C LYS A 261 22.19 10.52 16.35
N GLY A 262 21.07 10.84 16.97
CA GLY A 262 20.47 12.17 16.98
C GLY A 262 19.63 12.50 15.75
N ASP A 263 19.48 11.57 14.80
CA ASP A 263 18.51 11.72 13.72
C ASP A 263 17.08 11.69 14.30
N SER A 264 16.30 12.73 14.00
CA SER A 264 14.90 12.84 14.43
C SER A 264 13.96 11.95 13.62
N GLY A 265 14.47 11.35 12.53
CA GLY A 265 13.74 10.45 11.66
C GLY A 265 13.01 11.15 10.52
N GLY A 266 12.20 10.38 9.81
CA GLY A 266 11.36 10.86 8.70
C GLY A 266 10.23 9.87 8.41
N GLU A 267 9.25 10.33 7.63
CA GLU A 267 8.21 9.47 7.08
C GLU A 267 8.75 8.69 5.87
N LEU A 268 8.33 7.44 5.77
CA LEU A 268 8.53 6.54 4.65
C LEU A 268 7.18 5.92 4.32
N ASP A 269 6.80 5.92 3.05
CA ASP A 269 5.45 5.57 2.62
C ASP A 269 5.42 5.06 1.17
N ASN A 270 4.24 4.66 0.72
CA ASN A 270 4.02 4.21 -0.65
C ASN A 270 3.84 5.34 -1.68
N ARG A 271 3.79 6.61 -1.24
CA ARG A 271 3.40 7.80 -2.03
C ARG A 271 4.01 9.10 -1.45
N GLY A 272 5.29 9.33 -1.73
CA GLY A 272 5.95 10.60 -1.53
C GLY A 272 5.33 11.71 -2.41
N ALA A 273 5.83 12.93 -2.25
CA ALA A 273 5.26 14.12 -2.90
C ALA A 273 5.20 14.06 -4.44
N ASP A 274 6.02 13.23 -5.08
CA ASP A 274 6.06 13.01 -6.54
C ASP A 274 5.18 11.83 -7.01
N GLY A 275 4.48 11.17 -6.09
CA GLY A 275 3.65 9.98 -6.35
C GLY A 275 4.45 8.67 -6.45
N ARG A 276 5.75 8.67 -6.13
CA ARG A 276 6.58 7.46 -5.99
C ARG A 276 6.72 7.08 -4.52
N GLY A 277 7.07 5.83 -4.24
CA GLY A 277 7.29 5.41 -2.85
C GLY A 277 8.59 5.98 -2.29
N ASN A 278 8.65 6.10 -0.97
CA ASN A 278 9.87 6.33 -0.20
C ASN A 278 10.03 5.15 0.78
N PRO A 279 10.80 4.09 0.44
CA PRO A 279 11.70 4.00 -0.71
C PRO A 279 11.02 3.74 -2.06
N ILE A 280 11.68 4.22 -3.11
CA ILE A 280 11.22 4.06 -4.49
C ILE A 280 11.15 2.57 -4.81
N GLY A 281 9.96 2.12 -5.21
CA GLY A 281 9.68 0.73 -5.53
C GLY A 281 9.70 -0.25 -4.34
N GLY A 282 9.65 0.25 -3.11
CA GLY A 282 9.48 -0.55 -1.91
C GLY A 282 8.12 -1.27 -1.90
N LEU A 283 8.11 -2.56 -1.54
CA LEU A 283 6.88 -3.35 -1.44
C LEU A 283 6.69 -3.91 -0.03
N VAL A 284 5.44 -3.93 0.45
CA VAL A 284 5.05 -4.43 1.77
C VAL A 284 4.14 -5.65 1.62
N TYR A 285 4.46 -6.72 2.32
CA TYR A 285 3.68 -7.96 2.34
C TYR A 285 3.35 -8.41 3.75
N GLY A 286 2.31 -9.22 3.88
CA GLY A 286 2.04 -9.91 5.12
C GLY A 286 1.06 -11.07 4.95
N ASN A 287 0.81 -11.74 6.07
CA ASN A 287 -0.07 -12.90 6.14
C ASN A 287 -1.35 -12.65 6.95
N SER A 288 -1.47 -11.47 7.58
CA SER A 288 -2.55 -11.16 8.52
C SER A 288 -3.92 -11.05 7.87
N PHE A 289 -3.98 -10.65 6.60
CA PHE A 289 -5.22 -10.46 5.84
C PHE A 289 -5.40 -11.45 4.68
N GLY A 290 -4.37 -12.25 4.41
CA GLY A 290 -4.31 -13.20 3.31
C GLY A 290 -2.87 -13.69 3.14
N THR A 291 -2.67 -14.90 2.61
CA THR A 291 -1.32 -15.48 2.51
C THR A 291 -0.46 -14.72 1.51
N GLY A 292 0.64 -14.10 1.96
CA GLY A 292 1.54 -13.35 1.11
C GLY A 292 0.84 -12.20 0.38
N GLN A 293 -0.10 -11.56 1.05
CA GLN A 293 -0.87 -10.45 0.50
C GLN A 293 -0.01 -9.19 0.48
N GLN A 294 -0.03 -8.46 -0.64
CA GLN A 294 0.55 -7.12 -0.71
C GLN A 294 -0.34 -6.14 0.07
N TYR A 295 0.29 -5.32 0.91
CA TYR A 295 -0.33 -4.17 1.56
C TYR A 295 0.04 -2.93 0.75
N HIS A 296 -0.94 -2.37 0.06
CA HIS A 296 -0.73 -1.32 -0.93
C HIS A 296 -0.64 0.07 -0.31
N GLU A 297 -1.35 0.31 0.79
CA GLU A 297 -1.29 1.54 1.56
C GLU A 297 -0.54 1.29 2.87
N TRP A 298 0.52 2.05 3.11
CA TRP A 298 1.34 1.91 4.29
C TRP A 298 2.13 3.19 4.55
N THR A 299 2.42 3.45 5.83
CA THR A 299 3.26 4.56 6.30
C THR A 299 4.12 4.04 7.45
N SER A 300 5.34 4.54 7.54
CA SER A 300 6.31 4.21 8.56
C SER A 300 7.16 5.40 8.93
N PHE A 301 7.59 5.44 10.17
CA PHE A 301 8.57 6.40 10.64
C PHE A 301 9.64 5.64 11.40
N ILE A 302 10.87 6.12 11.29
CA ILE A 302 11.99 5.61 12.05
C ILE A 302 12.94 6.76 12.38
N SER A 303 13.41 6.78 13.62
CA SER A 303 14.48 7.66 14.10
C SER A 303 15.62 6.82 14.67
N ASP A 304 16.59 7.44 15.34
CA ASP A 304 17.66 6.70 16.02
C ASP A 304 17.17 5.84 17.21
N GLY A 305 16.01 6.19 17.79
CA GLY A 305 15.50 5.62 19.04
C GLY A 305 14.10 5.01 18.98
N GLU A 306 13.30 5.30 17.95
CA GLU A 306 11.92 4.80 17.83
C GLU A 306 11.54 4.44 16.40
N PHE A 307 10.50 3.62 16.27
CA PHE A 307 9.89 3.32 14.99
C PHE A 307 8.40 3.03 15.13
N CYS A 308 7.69 3.19 14.02
CA CYS A 308 6.31 2.78 13.86
C CYS A 308 6.07 2.48 12.38
N PHE A 309 5.32 1.43 12.10
CA PHE A 309 5.01 1.01 10.75
C PHE A 309 3.60 0.44 10.73
N ARG A 310 2.71 1.07 9.98
CA ARG A 310 1.34 0.60 9.74
C ARG A 310 1.15 0.27 8.27
N ALA A 311 0.50 -0.85 8.01
CA ALA A 311 0.12 -1.28 6.67
C ALA A 311 -1.38 -1.64 6.65
N CYS A 312 -2.12 -0.97 5.79
CA CYS A 312 -3.57 -0.95 5.78
C CYS A 312 -4.15 -1.71 4.59
N VAL A 313 -5.38 -2.21 4.79
CA VAL A 313 -6.18 -2.90 3.79
C VAL A 313 -7.60 -2.33 3.80
N GLY A 314 -8.39 -2.73 2.81
CA GLY A 314 -9.81 -2.39 2.79
C GLY A 314 -10.11 -0.97 2.30
N PRO A 315 -11.39 -0.60 2.30
CA PRO A 315 -11.87 0.71 1.84
C PRO A 315 -11.31 1.92 2.58
N LYS A 316 -10.87 1.74 3.84
CA LYS A 316 -10.35 2.82 4.69
C LYS A 316 -8.84 2.99 4.59
N ALA A 317 -8.15 2.17 3.79
CA ALA A 317 -6.70 2.04 3.84
C ALA A 317 -5.95 3.38 3.67
N THR A 318 -6.33 4.21 2.70
CA THR A 318 -5.72 5.53 2.46
C THR A 318 -5.94 6.52 3.61
N SER A 319 -7.03 6.38 4.36
CA SER A 319 -7.32 7.23 5.52
C SER A 319 -6.62 6.77 6.81
N LEU A 320 -6.42 5.45 6.95
CA LEU A 320 -5.79 4.83 8.12
C LEU A 320 -4.27 4.73 7.98
N CYS A 321 -3.73 4.80 6.76
CA CYS A 321 -2.31 4.86 6.42
C CYS A 321 -2.04 6.11 5.58
N ASN A 322 -2.51 7.26 6.06
CA ASN A 322 -2.31 8.53 5.38
C ASN A 322 -0.83 8.95 5.47
N HIS A 323 -0.35 9.64 4.43
CA HIS A 323 1.07 9.92 4.17
C HIS A 323 1.32 11.42 3.91
N ILE A 324 0.57 12.29 4.61
CA ILE A 324 0.65 13.76 4.46
C ILE A 324 1.05 14.46 5.77
N TYR A 325 1.46 13.68 6.77
CA TYR A 325 1.71 14.13 8.14
C TYR A 325 3.17 13.85 8.56
N ASP A 326 4.07 14.12 7.61
CA ASP A 326 5.47 13.71 7.59
C ASP A 326 6.31 14.27 8.76
N VAL A 327 5.87 15.35 9.41
CA VAL A 327 6.61 15.96 10.54
C VAL A 327 6.00 15.67 11.90
N MET A 328 4.93 14.87 11.95
CA MET A 328 4.19 14.59 13.18
C MET A 328 4.78 13.43 13.98
N GLY A 329 5.48 12.50 13.33
CA GLY A 329 6.18 11.39 13.95
C GLY A 329 5.27 10.29 14.51
N CYS A 330 5.90 9.31 15.17
CA CYS A 330 5.24 8.06 15.55
C CYS A 330 4.10 8.22 16.54
N TYR A 331 4.31 8.96 17.64
CA TYR A 331 3.30 9.11 18.68
C TYR A 331 2.04 9.84 18.23
N TRP A 332 2.13 10.67 17.17
CA TRP A 332 0.98 11.39 16.66
C TRP A 332 0.28 10.62 15.53
N ASN A 333 1.03 10.08 14.56
CA ASN A 333 0.45 9.35 13.42
C ASN A 333 0.00 7.93 13.79
N MET A 334 0.75 7.26 14.66
CA MET A 334 0.50 5.87 15.06
C MET A 334 0.53 5.70 16.59
N PRO A 335 -0.42 6.32 17.34
CA PRO A 335 -0.49 6.18 18.79
C PRO A 335 -0.69 4.70 19.19
N ALA A 336 0.17 4.18 20.06
CA ALA A 336 0.17 2.79 20.54
C ALA A 336 1.10 2.64 21.76
N ASN A 337 1.43 1.40 22.12
CA ASN A 337 2.44 1.10 23.11
C ASN A 337 3.86 1.21 22.52
N TYR A 338 4.72 1.99 23.18
CA TYR A 338 6.14 2.19 22.85
C TYR A 338 7.06 1.84 24.04
N ASN A 339 6.54 1.13 25.05
CA ASN A 339 7.28 0.86 26.28
C ASN A 339 8.51 -0.02 26.03
N ALA A 340 9.67 0.44 26.49
CA ALA A 340 10.87 -0.39 26.57
C ALA A 340 10.62 -1.61 27.48
N GLY A 341 11.20 -2.76 27.12
CA GLY A 341 11.03 -4.03 27.81
C GLY A 341 9.72 -4.76 27.48
N THR A 342 8.83 -4.15 26.70
CA THR A 342 7.58 -4.81 26.26
C THR A 342 7.76 -5.39 24.88
N PHE A 343 7.48 -6.68 24.71
CA PHE A 343 7.42 -7.34 23.41
C PHE A 343 6.11 -8.12 23.34
N GLU A 344 5.21 -7.77 22.43
CA GLU A 344 3.87 -8.37 22.44
C GLU A 344 3.16 -8.36 21.09
N ASN A 345 2.31 -9.38 20.89
CA ASN A 345 1.37 -9.47 19.79
C ASN A 345 -0.06 -9.34 20.32
N CYS A 346 -0.80 -8.35 19.85
CA CYS A 346 -2.15 -8.06 20.27
C CYS A 346 -3.14 -8.08 19.09
N VAL A 347 -4.42 -8.14 19.42
CA VAL A 347 -5.50 -7.69 18.52
C VAL A 347 -5.99 -6.32 19.01
N GLY A 348 -6.57 -5.52 18.13
CA GLY A 348 -7.06 -4.21 18.52
C GLY A 348 -8.14 -3.67 17.60
N ASP A 349 -8.71 -2.56 18.03
CA ASP A 349 -9.66 -1.78 17.24
C ASP A 349 -8.92 -0.89 16.23
N ASP A 350 -9.60 -0.49 15.16
CA ASP A 350 -9.05 0.49 14.24
C ASP A 350 -8.85 1.84 14.96
N ALA A 351 -7.68 2.45 14.73
CA ALA A 351 -7.44 3.84 15.07
C ALA A 351 -8.42 4.78 14.34
N LEU A 352 -8.59 5.98 14.91
CA LEU A 352 -9.18 7.09 14.16
C LEU A 352 -8.26 7.49 12.99
N PRO A 353 -8.81 7.89 11.83
CA PRO A 353 -8.01 8.36 10.70
C PRO A 353 -7.12 9.54 11.08
N MET A 354 -5.86 9.54 10.62
CA MET A 354 -4.91 10.59 10.95
C MET A 354 -5.45 11.97 10.55
N GLY A 355 -5.37 12.91 11.50
CA GLY A 355 -5.78 14.30 11.29
C GLY A 355 -7.28 14.55 11.21
N VAL A 356 -8.14 13.54 11.44
CA VAL A 356 -9.60 13.70 11.38
C VAL A 356 -10.20 13.80 12.78
N TYR A 357 -10.72 14.98 13.12
CA TYR A 357 -11.29 15.28 14.45
C TYR A 357 -12.80 15.53 14.33
N GLY A 358 -13.59 14.47 14.49
CA GLY A 358 -15.03 14.52 14.28
C GLY A 358 -15.35 14.72 12.79
N THR A 359 -15.87 15.89 12.42
CA THR A 359 -16.18 16.23 11.02
C THR A 359 -15.14 17.14 10.36
N SER A 360 -14.07 17.50 11.07
CA SER A 360 -13.01 18.36 10.53
C SER A 360 -11.74 17.56 10.22
N THR A 361 -11.01 18.02 9.22
CA THR A 361 -9.67 17.53 8.89
C THR A 361 -8.67 18.63 9.20
N TRP A 362 -7.67 18.32 10.01
CA TRP A 362 -6.52 19.17 10.24
C TRP A 362 -5.42 18.83 9.25
N TYR A 363 -4.70 19.85 8.78
CA TYR A 363 -3.58 19.70 7.86
C TYR A 363 -2.30 20.22 8.49
N GLN A 364 -1.20 19.49 8.26
CA GLN A 364 0.13 19.82 8.74
C GLN A 364 0.50 21.29 8.50
N GLY A 365 1.11 21.93 9.49
CA GLY A 365 1.47 23.35 9.46
C GLY A 365 0.36 24.31 9.94
N THR A 366 -0.88 23.84 10.11
CA THR A 366 -1.99 24.66 10.63
C THR A 366 -1.92 24.78 12.16
N LYS A 367 -2.12 25.99 12.70
CA LYS A 367 -2.12 26.25 14.15
C LYS A 367 -3.53 26.49 14.72
N PRO A 368 -3.84 26.02 15.94
CA PRO A 368 -2.97 25.17 16.78
C PRO A 368 -2.90 23.74 16.22
N THR A 369 -1.75 23.09 16.40
CA THR A 369 -1.62 21.65 16.15
C THR A 369 -2.41 20.90 17.21
N PRO A 370 -3.39 20.05 16.83
CA PRO A 370 -4.16 19.28 17.79
C PRO A 370 -3.30 18.20 18.45
N ALA A 371 -3.73 17.76 19.63
CA ALA A 371 -3.16 16.58 20.26
C ALA A 371 -3.38 15.34 19.40
N ALA A 372 -2.47 14.37 19.50
CA ALA A 372 -2.63 13.07 18.87
C ALA A 372 -3.95 12.41 19.24
N HIS A 373 -4.48 11.57 18.34
CA HIS A 373 -5.58 10.68 18.72
C HIS A 373 -5.17 9.76 19.88
N PRO A 374 -6.10 9.34 20.73
CA PRO A 374 -5.81 8.30 21.71
C PRO A 374 -5.39 7.02 21.00
N ALA A 375 -4.49 6.26 21.63
CA ALA A 375 -4.20 4.91 21.18
C ALA A 375 -5.49 4.07 21.18
N PRO A 376 -5.80 3.34 20.09
CA PRO A 376 -6.96 2.46 20.08
C PRO A 376 -6.80 1.35 21.10
N ALA A 377 -7.92 0.76 21.52
CA ALA A 377 -7.89 -0.35 22.46
C ALA A 377 -7.17 -1.56 21.85
N SER A 378 -6.29 -2.17 22.62
CA SER A 378 -5.67 -3.45 22.31
C SER A 378 -6.00 -4.48 23.38
N SER A 379 -6.11 -5.74 22.97
CA SER A 379 -6.48 -6.86 23.84
C SER A 379 -5.89 -8.17 23.34
N GLY A 380 -6.05 -9.25 24.11
CA GLY A 380 -5.54 -10.57 23.74
C GLY A 380 -4.01 -10.63 23.58
N CYS A 381 -3.29 -9.71 24.22
CA CYS A 381 -1.86 -9.55 24.05
C CYS A 381 -1.08 -10.78 24.54
N LYS A 382 -0.26 -11.35 23.64
CA LYS A 382 0.68 -12.42 23.93
C LYS A 382 2.07 -11.83 24.04
N THR A 383 2.64 -11.91 25.23
CA THR A 383 3.99 -11.40 25.50
C THR A 383 5.06 -12.35 24.95
N LEU A 384 6.15 -11.74 24.49
CA LEU A 384 7.37 -12.41 24.09
C LEU A 384 8.47 -11.99 25.09
N PRO A 385 9.43 -12.89 25.41
CA PRO A 385 10.54 -12.52 26.27
C PRO A 385 11.48 -11.51 25.60
N THR A 386 11.66 -11.63 24.29
CA THR A 386 12.49 -10.74 23.47
C THR A 386 12.18 -10.96 21.99
N VAL A 387 12.70 -10.08 21.14
CA VAL A 387 12.72 -10.23 19.69
C VAL A 387 14.17 -10.34 19.25
N SER A 388 14.51 -11.46 18.62
CA SER A 388 15.85 -11.76 18.12
C SER A 388 15.78 -12.36 16.72
N VAL A 389 16.89 -12.29 15.99
CA VAL A 389 16.99 -12.88 14.66
C VAL A 389 16.66 -14.37 14.70
N SER A 390 15.70 -14.78 13.88
CA SER A 390 15.31 -16.19 13.72
C SER A 390 14.98 -16.49 12.25
N PRO A 391 15.07 -17.74 11.77
CA PRO A 391 14.67 -18.06 10.41
C PRO A 391 13.18 -17.79 10.18
N ALA A 392 12.83 -17.21 9.03
CA ALA A 392 11.46 -17.22 8.55
C ALA A 392 11.02 -18.68 8.39
N LEU A 393 9.77 -18.97 8.77
CA LEU A 393 9.21 -20.31 8.56
C LEU A 393 9.27 -20.61 7.06
N ARG A 394 10.04 -21.63 6.66
CA ARG A 394 10.01 -22.13 5.29
C ARG A 394 8.57 -22.57 5.03
N ARG A 395 7.95 -22.05 3.98
CA ARG A 395 6.76 -22.66 3.39
C ARG A 395 7.17 -24.10 3.12
N ARG A 396 6.66 -25.07 3.89
CA ARG A 396 6.85 -26.48 3.53
C ARG A 396 6.19 -26.60 2.16
N GLU A 397 6.99 -26.82 1.12
CA GLU A 397 6.49 -27.47 -0.08
C GLU A 397 6.09 -28.88 0.33
N SER A 398 4.85 -29.06 0.78
CA SER A 398 4.31 -30.40 0.98
C SER A 398 2.78 -30.36 1.01
N GLY A 399 2.16 -31.08 0.07
CA GLY A 399 0.98 -31.85 0.42
C GLY A 399 1.23 -32.57 1.75
N PHE A 400 0.17 -32.69 2.54
CA PHE A 400 0.16 -32.80 4.02
C PHE A 400 0.20 -31.46 4.74
N GLU A 401 -1.00 -30.87 4.79
CA GLU A 401 -1.48 -30.07 5.92
C GLU A 401 -0.96 -30.65 7.24
N ARG A 402 -0.02 -29.95 7.87
CA ARG A 402 -0.06 -29.84 9.32
C ARG A 402 -0.81 -28.58 9.62
N ARG A 403 -1.99 -28.79 10.20
CA ARG A 403 -2.85 -27.78 10.82
C ARG A 403 -1.97 -26.78 11.56
N TYR A 404 -1.80 -25.60 10.97
CA TYR A 404 -1.98 -24.41 11.78
C TYR A 404 -3.47 -24.45 12.10
N GLU A 405 -3.82 -24.91 13.29
CA GLU A 405 -5.12 -24.55 13.82
C GLU A 405 -5.12 -23.03 13.82
N ASP A 406 -5.90 -22.46 12.90
CA ASP A 406 -6.50 -21.16 13.11
C ASP A 406 -6.88 -21.13 14.60
N PRO A 407 -6.40 -20.19 15.43
CA PRO A 407 -7.01 -20.02 16.72
C PRO A 407 -8.47 -19.66 16.41
N ALA A 408 -9.34 -20.66 16.52
CA ALA A 408 -10.75 -20.53 16.25
C ALA A 408 -11.22 -19.35 17.10
N PHE A 409 -11.52 -18.25 16.44
CA PHE A 409 -12.25 -17.16 17.05
C PHE A 409 -13.58 -17.78 17.49
N PRO A 410 -13.95 -17.75 18.78
CA PRO A 410 -15.26 -18.20 19.19
C PRO A 410 -16.27 -17.34 18.44
N GLY A 411 -17.00 -17.97 17.52
CA GLY A 411 -18.10 -17.34 16.83
C GLY A 411 -19.05 -16.73 17.85
N ALA A 412 -19.54 -15.53 17.54
CA ALA A 412 -20.55 -14.87 18.36
C ALA A 412 -21.67 -15.86 18.65
N THR A 413 -21.89 -16.12 19.94
CA THR A 413 -23.06 -16.86 20.40
C THR A 413 -24.28 -16.04 19.97
N PRO A 414 -25.26 -16.62 19.26
CA PRO A 414 -26.51 -15.90 18.99
C PRO A 414 -27.13 -15.46 20.32
N ALA A 415 -27.62 -14.22 20.37
CA ALA A 415 -28.37 -13.73 21.52
C ALA A 415 -29.61 -14.62 21.76
N PRO A 416 -30.03 -14.78 23.03
CA PRO A 416 -31.17 -15.62 23.40
C PRO A 416 -32.50 -15.19 22.76
#